data_AF-A0AAP3CNE6-F1
#
_entry.id   AF-A0AAP3CNE6-F1
#
_cell.length_a   1.000
_cell.length_b   1.000
_cell.length_c   1.000
_cell.angle_alpha   90.00
_cell.angle_beta   90.00
_cell.angle_gamma   90.00
#
_symmetry.space_group_name_H-M   'P 1'
#
loop_
_entity.id
_entity.type
_entity.pdbx_description
1 polymer ?
#
loop_
_entity_poly.entity_id
_entity_poly.type
_entity_poly.pdbx_seq_one_letter_code
_entity_poly.pdbx_strand_id
1 'polypeptide(L)'
;MLIKKIVCEVDAANAKTFSNAQSQWGALSHVNGFIKQTGGWRKTADGLFTAEIISVWENRAAYDHFMENEHDVIYEEIGQKATLYSIEVALTQVDAEGVAFLFENWEIEYEPGWTVTKA
;
A
#
# COMPACT_ATOMS: atom_id res chain seq x y z
N MET A 1 -11.01 -11.09 -6.57
CA MET A 1 -10.27 -10.26 -5.59
C MET A 1 -10.17 -8.84 -6.11
N LEU A 2 -9.84 -7.90 -5.23
CA LEU A 2 -9.54 -6.52 -5.62
C LEU A 2 -8.10 -6.20 -5.22
N ILE A 3 -7.35 -5.62 -6.16
CA ILE A 3 -6.04 -5.04 -5.93
C ILE A 3 -6.18 -3.53 -5.86
N LYS A 4 -5.63 -2.93 -4.81
CA LYS A 4 -5.34 -1.50 -4.73
C LYS A 4 -3.85 -1.30 -4.87
N LYS A 5 -3.43 -0.65 -5.95
CA LYS A 5 -2.06 -0.19 -6.16
C LYS A 5 -1.98 1.29 -5.82
N ILE A 6 -0.99 1.65 -5.01
CA ILE A 6 -0.69 3.02 -4.62
C ILE A 6 0.74 3.30 -5.06
N VAL A 7 0.94 4.39 -5.77
CA VAL A 7 2.27 4.89 -6.16
C VAL A 7 2.43 6.27 -5.57
N CYS A 8 3.47 6.47 -4.76
CA CYS A 8 3.76 7.75 -4.13
C CYS A 8 5.14 8.24 -4.56
N GLU A 9 5.27 9.49 -4.95
CA GLU A 9 6.57 10.13 -5.08
C GLU A 9 6.95 10.79 -3.75
N VAL A 10 8.11 10.40 -3.23
CA VAL A 10 8.62 10.82 -1.93
C VAL A 10 9.97 11.49 -2.10
N ASP A 11 10.15 12.59 -1.40
CA ASP A 11 11.44 13.26 -1.31
C ASP A 11 12.47 12.40 -0.57
N ALA A 12 13.73 12.47 -0.99
CA ALA A 12 14.82 11.77 -0.29
C ALA A 12 14.89 12.15 1.20
N ALA A 13 14.64 13.41 1.53
CA ALA A 13 14.62 13.91 2.90
C ALA A 13 13.47 13.30 3.75
N ASN A 14 12.39 12.88 3.10
CA ASN A 14 11.18 12.36 3.74
C ASN A 14 11.04 10.83 3.64
N ALA A 15 11.86 10.14 2.84
CA ALA A 15 11.78 8.70 2.60
C ALA A 15 11.76 7.87 3.89
N LYS A 16 12.60 8.23 4.87
CA LYS A 16 12.61 7.56 6.19
C LYS A 16 11.32 7.79 6.98
N THR A 17 10.85 9.03 7.04
CA THR A 17 9.59 9.38 7.74
C THR A 17 8.40 8.69 7.08
N PHE A 18 8.37 8.65 5.74
CA PHE A 18 7.37 7.91 4.97
C PHE A 18 7.42 6.41 5.30
N SER A 19 8.60 5.79 5.28
CA SER A 19 8.74 4.36 5.58
C SER A 19 8.25 4.01 6.99
N ASN A 20 8.58 4.85 7.98
CA ASN A 20 8.11 4.68 9.36
C ASN A 20 6.59 4.82 9.50
N ALA A 21 5.96 5.73 8.76
CA ALA A 21 4.50 5.85 8.74
C ALA A 21 3.89 4.61 8.04
N GLN A 22 4.45 4.20 6.91
CA GLN A 22 3.99 3.04 6.15
C GLN A 22 4.07 1.73 6.95
N SER A 23 5.04 1.60 7.86
CA SER A 23 5.16 0.42 8.72
C SER A 23 4.11 0.34 9.84
N GLN A 24 3.34 1.40 10.07
CA GLN A 24 2.34 1.45 11.16
C GLN A 24 0.93 0.99 10.73
N TRP A 25 0.75 0.56 9.48
CA TRP A 25 -0.53 0.05 8.96
C TRP A 25 -0.95 -1.32 9.50
N GLY A 26 -0.38 -1.78 10.62
CA GLY A 26 -0.68 -3.08 11.22
C GLY A 26 -2.16 -3.29 11.55
N ALA A 27 -2.91 -2.21 11.82
CA ALA A 27 -4.35 -2.26 12.08
C ALA A 27 -5.16 -2.88 10.92
N LEU A 28 -4.65 -2.83 9.67
CA LEU A 28 -5.30 -3.48 8.53
C LEU A 28 -5.48 -4.98 8.70
N SER A 29 -4.61 -5.63 9.47
CA SER A 29 -4.68 -7.08 9.74
C SER A 29 -6.02 -7.53 10.34
N HIS A 30 -6.76 -6.60 10.97
CA HIS A 30 -8.06 -6.86 11.59
C HIS A 30 -9.26 -6.36 10.77
N VAL A 31 -9.02 -5.75 9.60
CA VAL A 31 -10.09 -5.23 8.74
C VAL A 31 -10.76 -6.38 7.99
N ASN A 32 -12.09 -6.42 8.01
CA ASN A 32 -12.85 -7.45 7.32
C ASN A 32 -12.61 -7.42 5.80
N GLY A 33 -12.29 -8.59 5.24
CA GLY A 33 -12.01 -8.74 3.82
C GLY A 33 -10.64 -8.22 3.35
N PHE A 34 -9.79 -7.71 4.24
CA PHE A 34 -8.38 -7.49 3.97
C PHE A 34 -7.63 -8.83 3.93
N ILE A 35 -6.73 -9.01 2.94
CA ILE A 35 -5.91 -10.22 2.80
C ILE A 35 -4.45 -9.91 3.13
N LYS A 36 -3.86 -8.95 2.43
CA LYS A 36 -2.45 -8.60 2.54
C LYS A 36 -2.17 -7.19 2.04
N GLN A 37 -1.21 -6.51 2.64
CA GLN A 37 -0.52 -5.34 2.11
C GLN A 37 0.97 -5.63 2.07
N THR A 38 1.65 -5.07 1.09
CA THR A 38 3.11 -5.15 0.92
C THR A 38 3.55 -4.01 0.03
N GLY A 39 4.85 -3.71 0.00
CA GLY A 39 5.38 -2.64 -0.84
C GLY A 39 6.88 -2.52 -0.78
N GLY A 40 7.38 -1.51 -1.47
CA GLY A 40 8.78 -1.16 -1.48
C GLY A 40 9.05 0.03 -2.40
N TRP A 41 10.33 0.29 -2.62
CA TRP A 41 10.78 1.41 -3.43
C TRP A 41 11.02 0.94 -4.88
N ARG A 42 10.46 1.64 -5.87
CA ARG A 42 10.81 1.41 -7.27
C ARG A 42 12.25 1.87 -7.50
N LYS A 43 13.01 1.09 -8.27
CA LYS A 43 14.33 1.49 -8.74
C LYS A 43 14.17 2.47 -9.90
N THR A 44 14.28 3.77 -9.63
CA THR A 44 14.23 4.82 -10.65
C THR A 44 15.64 5.35 -10.94
N ALA A 45 15.89 5.80 -12.16
CA ALA A 45 17.21 6.31 -12.58
C ALA A 45 17.43 7.77 -12.15
N ASP A 46 16.36 8.43 -11.77
CA ASP A 46 16.17 9.86 -11.55
C ASP A 46 16.31 10.26 -10.07
N GLY A 47 16.53 9.30 -9.16
CA GLY A 47 16.82 9.55 -7.74
C GLY A 47 15.62 10.02 -6.91
N LEU A 48 14.43 10.13 -7.50
CA LEU A 48 13.16 10.31 -6.81
C LEU A 48 12.73 8.96 -6.19
N PHE A 49 12.41 8.97 -4.89
CA PHE A 49 12.00 7.77 -4.17
C PHE A 49 10.52 7.48 -4.44
N THR A 50 10.25 6.69 -5.47
CA THR A 50 8.88 6.25 -5.77
C THR A 50 8.53 5.03 -4.91
N ALA A 51 7.64 5.19 -3.94
CA ALA A 51 7.09 4.07 -3.19
C ALA A 51 5.95 3.42 -3.97
N GLU A 52 5.95 2.09 -4.03
CA GLU A 52 4.80 1.31 -4.50
C GLU A 52 4.26 0.43 -3.39
N ILE A 53 2.95 0.52 -3.16
CA ILE A 53 2.24 -0.27 -2.17
C ILE A 53 1.10 -1.00 -2.89
N ILE A 54 0.97 -2.29 -2.63
CA ILE A 54 -0.11 -3.12 -3.11
C ILE A 54 -0.86 -3.67 -1.91
N SER A 55 -2.18 -3.54 -1.91
CA SER A 55 -3.06 -4.28 -1.01
C SER A 55 -4.05 -5.15 -1.78
N VAL A 56 -4.31 -6.32 -1.22
CA VAL A 56 -5.19 -7.35 -1.75
C VAL A 56 -6.40 -7.48 -0.83
N TRP A 57 -7.58 -7.47 -1.44
CA TRP A 57 -8.86 -7.54 -0.76
C TRP A 57 -9.69 -8.68 -1.35
N GLU A 58 -10.51 -9.32 -0.51
CA GLU A 58 -11.39 -10.41 -0.91
C GLU A 58 -12.30 -10.00 -2.07
N ASN A 59 -12.88 -8.80 -1.98
CA ASN A 59 -13.77 -8.25 -2.99
C ASN A 59 -13.89 -6.72 -2.88
N ARG A 60 -14.61 -6.12 -3.83
CA ARG A 60 -14.82 -4.67 -3.90
C ARG A 60 -15.65 -4.13 -2.71
N ALA A 61 -16.67 -4.85 -2.27
CA ALA A 61 -17.53 -4.41 -1.18
C ALA A 61 -16.78 -4.31 0.16
N ALA A 62 -15.89 -5.25 0.44
CA ALA A 62 -15.02 -5.19 1.62
C ALA A 62 -14.09 -3.96 1.60
N TYR A 63 -13.51 -3.66 0.43
CA TYR A 63 -12.69 -2.46 0.26
C TYR A 63 -13.50 -1.17 0.42
N ASP A 64 -14.69 -1.09 -0.17
CA ASP A 64 -15.53 0.11 -0.08
C ASP A 64 -15.98 0.35 1.37
N HIS A 65 -16.35 -0.71 2.11
CA HIS A 65 -16.64 -0.60 3.55
C HIS A 65 -15.45 -0.06 4.34
N PHE A 66 -14.24 -0.57 4.07
CA PHE A 66 -13.02 -0.08 4.70
C PHE A 66 -12.80 1.42 4.47
N MET A 67 -13.00 1.88 3.22
CA MET A 67 -12.85 3.28 2.87
C MET A 67 -13.88 4.18 3.57
N GLU A 68 -15.09 3.66 3.85
CA GLU A 68 -16.17 4.42 4.48
C GLU A 68 -16.05 4.51 6.01
N ASN A 69 -15.45 3.51 6.68
CA ASN A 69 -15.57 3.38 8.14
C ASN A 69 -14.22 3.39 8.88
N GLU A 70 -13.19 2.73 8.35
CA GLU A 70 -11.92 2.52 9.07
C GLU A 70 -10.73 3.30 8.49
N HIS A 71 -10.75 3.63 7.20
CA HIS A 71 -9.60 4.22 6.50
C HIS A 71 -9.12 5.53 7.14
N ASP A 72 -10.01 6.51 7.32
CA ASP A 72 -9.62 7.84 7.76
C ASP A 72 -9.10 7.83 9.21
N VAL A 73 -9.66 6.97 10.06
CA VAL A 73 -9.19 6.79 11.44
C VAL A 73 -7.75 6.29 11.46
N ILE A 74 -7.46 5.20 10.73
CA ILE A 74 -6.11 4.63 10.66
C ILE A 74 -5.13 5.63 10.01
N TYR A 75 -5.58 6.32 8.95
CA TYR A 75 -4.76 7.28 8.23
C TYR A 75 -4.37 8.49 9.09
N GLU A 76 -5.30 9.00 9.90
CA GLU A 76 -5.06 10.11 10.83
C GLU A 76 -4.14 9.71 11.98
N GLU A 77 -4.32 8.52 12.57
CA GLU A 77 -3.48 8.01 13.65
C GLU A 77 -2.01 7.86 13.26
N ILE A 78 -1.75 7.46 12.01
CA ILE A 78 -0.39 7.19 11.51
C ILE A 78 0.35 8.48 11.09
N GLY A 79 -0.37 9.58 10.84
CA GLY A 79 0.25 10.87 10.49
C GLY A 79 0.94 10.88 9.11
N GLN A 80 0.50 10.03 8.17
CA GLN A 80 1.15 9.85 6.86
C GLN A 80 1.02 11.04 5.90
N LYS A 81 0.20 12.05 6.24
CA LYS A 81 -0.19 13.19 5.40
C LYS A 81 0.95 14.14 5.01
N ALA A 82 2.08 14.13 5.72
CA ALA A 82 3.08 15.21 5.68
C ALA A 82 4.33 14.96 4.82
N THR A 83 4.40 13.87 4.03
CA THR A 83 5.68 13.40 3.45
C THR A 83 5.71 13.13 1.94
N LEU A 84 4.60 13.30 1.21
CA LEU A 84 4.47 12.91 -0.19
C LEU A 84 4.24 14.11 -1.14
N TYR A 85 4.85 14.07 -2.33
CA TYR A 85 4.63 15.06 -3.40
C TYR A 85 3.40 14.74 -4.22
N SER A 86 3.24 13.47 -4.56
CA SER A 86 2.16 12.97 -5.39
C SER A 86 1.73 11.60 -4.90
N ILE A 87 0.46 11.28 -5.15
CA ILE A 87 -0.10 9.96 -4.89
C ILE A 87 -1.03 9.58 -6.04
N GLU A 88 -0.82 8.40 -6.59
CA GLU A 88 -1.70 7.77 -7.56
C GLU A 88 -2.27 6.49 -6.97
N VAL A 89 -3.58 6.29 -7.11
CA VAL A 89 -4.27 5.10 -6.63
C VAL A 89 -5.03 4.46 -7.77
N ALA A 90 -4.77 3.18 -8.03
CA ALA A 90 -5.46 2.38 -9.03
C ALA A 90 -6.12 1.16 -8.38
N LEU A 91 -7.35 0.88 -8.79
CA LEU A 91 -8.12 -0.27 -8.34
C LEU A 91 -8.36 -1.22 -9.51
N THR A 92 -7.97 -2.49 -9.35
CA THR A 92 -8.10 -3.51 -10.39
C THR A 92 -8.76 -4.75 -9.82
N GLN A 93 -9.85 -5.20 -10.45
CA GLN A 93 -10.43 -6.50 -10.15
C GLN A 93 -9.62 -7.59 -10.87
N VAL A 94 -9.23 -8.60 -10.12
CA VAL A 94 -8.42 -9.72 -10.61
C VAL A 94 -8.90 -11.03 -10.00
N ASP A 95 -8.63 -12.13 -10.69
CA ASP A 95 -8.72 -13.49 -10.13
C ASP A 95 -7.41 -13.86 -9.41
N ALA A 96 -7.30 -15.13 -8.99
CA ALA A 96 -6.11 -15.62 -8.28
C ALA A 96 -4.84 -15.61 -9.13
N GLU A 97 -4.96 -15.94 -10.42
CA GLU A 97 -3.82 -15.96 -11.34
C GLU A 97 -3.32 -14.54 -11.61
N GLY A 98 -4.22 -13.56 -11.75
CA GLY A 98 -3.87 -12.16 -11.91
C GLY A 98 -3.13 -11.59 -10.70
N VAL A 99 -3.46 -12.03 -9.47
CA VAL A 99 -2.70 -11.64 -8.27
C VAL A 99 -1.28 -12.21 -8.30
N ALA A 100 -1.12 -13.48 -8.65
CA ALA A 100 0.20 -14.13 -8.73
C ALA A 100 1.09 -13.43 -9.78
N PHE A 101 0.56 -13.19 -10.98
CA PHE A 101 1.25 -12.51 -12.06
C PHE A 101 1.76 -11.11 -11.67
N LEU A 102 0.95 -10.34 -10.94
CA LEU A 102 1.33 -9.01 -10.47
C LEU A 102 2.54 -9.07 -9.53
N PHE A 103 2.58 -10.02 -8.60
CA PHE A 103 3.70 -10.16 -7.66
C PHE A 103 4.98 -10.69 -8.31
N GLU A 104 4.86 -11.58 -9.30
CA GLU A 104 6.02 -12.12 -10.02
C GLU A 104 6.73 -11.07 -10.88
N ASN A 105 6.00 -10.10 -11.41
CA ASN A 105 6.51 -9.07 -12.30
C ASN A 105 6.71 -7.71 -11.59
N TRP A 106 6.72 -7.70 -10.25
CA TRP A 106 6.81 -6.46 -9.50
C TRP A 106 8.26 -6.02 -9.29
N GLU A 107 8.71 -5.04 -10.07
CA GLU A 107 10.07 -4.52 -10.02
C GLU A 107 10.26 -3.44 -8.93
N ILE A 108 10.35 -3.89 -7.68
CA ILE A 108 10.63 -3.03 -6.52
C ILE A 108 11.76 -3.58 -5.65
N GLU A 109 12.41 -2.70 -4.91
CA GLU A 109 13.17 -3.05 -3.71
C GLU A 109 12.20 -3.18 -2.54
N TYR A 110 11.91 -4.43 -2.18
CA TYR A 110 10.94 -4.78 -1.14
C TYR A 110 11.36 -4.23 0.23
N GLU A 111 10.41 -3.60 0.94
CA GLU A 111 10.59 -3.07 2.29
C GLU A 111 9.82 -3.94 3.30
N PRO A 112 10.50 -4.79 4.09
CA PRO A 112 9.83 -5.76 4.97
C PRO A 112 8.86 -5.13 5.97
N GLY A 113 9.16 -3.93 6.44
CA GLY A 113 8.33 -3.21 7.42
C GLY A 113 6.95 -2.81 6.89
N TRP A 114 6.72 -2.84 5.57
CA TRP A 114 5.45 -2.41 4.97
C TRP A 114 4.45 -3.55 4.78
N THR A 115 4.85 -4.77 5.11
CA THR A 115 4.01 -5.95 4.93
C THR A 115 3.08 -6.16 6.12
N VAL A 116 1.80 -6.28 5.80
CA VAL A 116 0.75 -6.62 6.75
C VAL A 116 -0.04 -7.78 6.19
N THR A 117 -0.22 -8.83 6.97
CA THR A 117 -1.07 -9.97 6.63
C THR A 117 -2.27 -10.01 7.56
N LYS A 118 -3.40 -10.52 7.07
CA LYS A 118 -4.57 -10.80 7.91
C LYS A 118 -4.17 -11.61 9.15
N ALA A 119 -4.68 -11.23 10.32
CA ALA A 119 -4.43 -11.89 11.61
C ALA A 119 -5.21 -13.21 11.75
#